data_AF-A0A7W5JTJ4-F1
#
_entry.id   AF-A0A7W5JTJ4-F1
#
_cell.length_a   1.000
_cell.length_b   1.000
_cell.length_c   1.000
_cell.angle_alpha   90.00
_cell.angle_beta   90.00
_cell.angle_gamma   90.00
#
_symmetry.space_group_name_H-M   'P 1'
#
loop_
_entity.id
_entity.type
_entity.pdbx_description
1 polymer ?
#
loop_
_entity_poly.entity_id
_entity_poly.type
_entity_poly.pdbx_seq_one_letter_code
_entity_poly.pdbx_strand_id
1 'polypeptide(L)'
;MSPNLTLALVAGALVAAGVYLVLERSLTRILVGVLLASNGVNVLFLVASGAAGGAPITGVTEPQDMSDPLPQAFVLTAIVITLAVTAFLLTLAYRSFQITGHDEVSDDVEDAAIRRLAVDDETSGSYDSDVEGHPDEEGQATGEEEGERVTADPEGSDADPVGFEPEPPPEVPKAAPVPAGYPVSRDERAGEGT
;
A
#
# COMPACT_ATOMS: atom_id res chain seq x y z
N MET A 1 -28.36 30.35 11.17
CA MET A 1 -27.44 30.24 10.01
C MET A 1 -27.68 28.90 9.34
N SER A 2 -28.00 28.86 8.05
CA SER A 2 -28.13 27.61 7.31
C SER A 2 -26.75 27.22 6.73
N PRO A 3 -26.23 26.02 7.00
CA PRO A 3 -25.01 25.54 6.36
C PRO A 3 -25.17 25.55 4.84
N ASN A 4 -24.09 25.84 4.11
CA ASN A 4 -24.10 25.84 2.65
C ASN A 4 -24.24 24.40 2.13
N LEU A 5 -25.47 24.00 1.83
CA LEU A 5 -25.81 22.64 1.42
C LEU A 5 -25.07 22.21 0.15
N THR A 6 -24.86 23.14 -0.78
CA THR A 6 -24.12 22.88 -2.02
C THR A 6 -22.68 22.47 -1.72
N LEU A 7 -21.99 23.21 -0.84
CA LEU A 7 -20.62 22.87 -0.44
C LEU A 7 -20.57 21.55 0.34
N ALA A 8 -21.56 21.28 1.19
CA ALA A 8 -21.65 20.01 1.92
C ALA A 8 -21.83 18.82 0.97
N LEU A 9 -22.67 18.95 -0.06
CA LEU A 9 -22.86 17.91 -1.09
C LEU A 9 -21.59 17.71 -1.92
N VAL A 10 -20.89 18.78 -2.29
CA VAL A 10 -19.63 18.71 -3.02
C VAL A 10 -18.55 18.01 -2.17
N ALA A 11 -18.43 18.36 -0.88
CA ALA A 11 -17.52 17.70 0.04
C ALA A 11 -17.84 16.20 0.17
N GLY A 12 -19.11 15.85 0.35
CA GLY A 12 -19.57 14.46 0.41
C GLY A 12 -19.26 13.68 -0.88
N ALA A 13 -19.49 14.28 -2.04
CA ALA A 13 -19.19 13.67 -3.33
C ALA A 13 -17.67 13.46 -3.54
N LEU A 14 -16.84 14.43 -3.15
CA LEU A 14 -15.38 14.31 -3.20
C LEU A 14 -14.88 13.19 -2.29
N VAL A 15 -15.38 13.12 -1.05
CA VAL A 15 -15.03 12.05 -0.11
C VAL A 15 -15.51 10.69 -0.63
N ALA A 16 -16.75 10.58 -1.12
CA ALA A 16 -17.28 9.34 -1.66
C ALA A 16 -16.50 8.86 -2.89
N ALA A 17 -16.18 9.74 -3.83
CA ALA A 17 -15.35 9.44 -4.98
C ALA A 17 -13.91 9.04 -4.57
N GLY A 18 -13.35 9.72 -3.57
CA GLY A 18 -12.03 9.39 -3.02
C GLY A 18 -12.02 8.00 -2.39
N VAL A 19 -13.01 7.67 -1.57
CA VAL A 19 -13.19 6.33 -0.99
C VAL A 19 -13.36 5.27 -2.07
N TYR A 20 -14.16 5.56 -3.10
CA TYR A 20 -14.33 4.64 -4.24
C TYR A 20 -12.98 4.32 -4.91
N LEU A 21 -12.15 5.34 -5.19
CA LEU A 21 -10.83 5.15 -5.80
C LEU A 21 -9.84 4.42 -4.89
N VAL A 22 -9.94 4.57 -3.57
CA VAL A 22 -9.11 3.83 -2.59
C VAL A 22 -9.43 2.33 -2.60
N LEU A 23 -10.63 1.93 -3.01
CA LEU A 23 -11.01 0.52 -3.15
C LEU A 23 -10.55 -0.10 -4.47
N GLU A 24 -9.95 0.67 -5.38
CA GLU A 24 -9.39 0.15 -6.61
C GLU A 24 -8.03 -0.52 -6.38
N ARG A 25 -7.63 -1.38 -7.32
CA ARG A 25 -6.38 -2.15 -7.19
C ARG A 25 -5.11 -1.41 -7.60
N SER A 26 -5.20 -0.37 -8.43
CA SER A 26 -3.99 0.35 -8.85
C SER A 26 -3.56 1.37 -7.80
N LEU A 27 -2.28 1.36 -7.44
CA LEU A 27 -1.72 2.27 -6.43
C LEU A 27 -1.87 3.74 -6.82
N THR A 28 -1.77 4.06 -8.12
CA THR A 28 -2.00 5.40 -8.65
C THR A 28 -3.44 5.84 -8.40
N ARG A 29 -4.42 4.95 -8.61
CA ARG A 29 -5.84 5.23 -8.32
C ARG A 29 -6.07 5.42 -6.83
N ILE A 30 -5.47 4.58 -5.99
CA ILE A 30 -5.50 4.75 -4.53
C ILE A 30 -4.91 6.10 -4.12
N LEU A 31 -3.76 6.50 -4.68
CA LEU A 31 -3.12 7.79 -4.41
C LEU A 31 -4.02 8.97 -4.77
N VAL A 32 -4.61 8.95 -5.98
CA VAL A 32 -5.57 9.97 -6.41
C VAL A 32 -6.81 9.96 -5.52
N GLY A 33 -7.26 8.80 -5.06
CA GLY A 33 -8.37 8.64 -4.12
C GLY A 33 -8.11 9.33 -2.78
N VAL A 34 -6.93 9.11 -2.19
CA VAL A 34 -6.51 9.79 -0.95
C VAL A 34 -6.45 11.30 -1.15
N LEU A 35 -5.86 11.78 -2.25
CA LEU A 35 -5.80 13.21 -2.59
C LEU A 35 -7.20 13.82 -2.72
N LEU A 36 -8.11 13.12 -3.39
CA LEU A 36 -9.47 13.58 -3.63
C LEU A 36 -10.28 13.63 -2.32
N ALA A 37 -10.16 12.60 -1.48
CA ALA A 37 -10.78 12.54 -0.16
C ALA A 37 -10.26 13.65 0.76
N SER A 38 -8.95 13.89 0.80
CA SER A 38 -8.34 14.99 1.57
C SER A 38 -8.86 16.36 1.14
N ASN A 39 -9.04 16.60 -0.16
CA ASN A 39 -9.66 17.83 -0.64
C ASN A 39 -11.12 17.96 -0.20
N GLY A 40 -11.89 16.86 -0.23
CA GLY A 40 -13.26 16.82 0.30
C GLY A 40 -13.33 17.18 1.79
N VAL A 41 -12.39 16.66 2.60
CA VAL A 41 -12.27 17.01 4.03
C VAL A 41 -11.92 18.49 4.22
N ASN A 42 -11.03 19.05 3.41
CA ASN A 42 -10.71 20.49 3.46
C ASN A 42 -11.94 21.36 3.18
N VAL A 43 -12.78 20.97 2.22
CA VAL A 43 -14.06 21.65 1.95
C VAL A 43 -15.03 21.49 3.13
N LEU A 44 -15.03 20.33 3.79
CA LEU A 44 -15.87 20.12 4.98
C LEU A 44 -15.50 21.06 6.13
N PHE A 45 -14.20 21.30 6.36
CA PHE A 45 -13.74 22.30 7.33
C PHE A 45 -14.15 23.72 6.93
N LEU A 46 -14.16 24.05 5.64
CA LEU A 46 -14.67 25.34 5.17
C LEU A 46 -16.17 25.50 5.49
N VAL A 47 -16.97 24.45 5.31
CA VAL A 47 -18.39 24.46 5.72
C VAL A 47 -18.54 24.60 7.23
N ALA A 48 -17.66 23.97 8.01
CA ALA A 48 -17.64 24.08 9.47
C ALA A 48 -17.24 25.48 9.98
N SER A 49 -16.46 26.25 9.21
CA SER A 49 -16.10 27.65 9.51
C SER A 49 -17.29 28.61 9.49
N GLY A 50 -18.43 28.18 8.93
CA GLY A 50 -19.68 28.91 9.01
C GLY A 50 -19.84 29.95 7.90
N ALA A 51 -20.36 31.13 8.25
CA ALA A 51 -20.64 32.17 7.28
C ALA A 51 -19.34 32.77 6.71
N ALA A 52 -19.39 33.17 5.43
CA ALA A 52 -18.29 33.89 4.80
C ALA A 52 -18.12 35.25 5.51
N GLY A 53 -17.03 35.38 6.26
CA GLY A 53 -16.58 36.61 6.88
C GLY A 53 -15.31 37.15 6.24
N GLY A 54 -14.83 38.29 6.71
CA GLY A 54 -13.51 38.80 6.36
C GLY A 54 -12.39 37.91 6.90
N ALA A 55 -11.17 38.14 6.40
CA ALA A 55 -10.00 37.40 6.85
C ALA A 55 -9.77 37.63 8.35
N PRO A 56 -9.43 36.59 9.14
CA PRO A 56 -9.16 36.72 10.57
C PRO A 56 -7.76 37.31 10.81
N ILE A 57 -7.58 38.54 10.34
CA ILE A 57 -6.36 39.33 10.47
C ILE A 57 -6.72 40.56 11.29
N THR A 58 -5.97 40.80 12.36
CA THR A 58 -6.19 41.94 13.25
C THR A 58 -6.04 43.26 12.48
N GLY A 59 -6.98 44.18 12.68
CA GLY A 59 -6.96 45.51 12.06
C GLY A 59 -7.49 45.58 10.62
N VAL A 60 -7.95 44.47 10.03
CA VAL A 60 -8.54 44.45 8.67
C VAL A 60 -10.07 44.40 8.72
N THR A 61 -10.61 43.46 9.50
CA THR A 61 -12.05 43.21 9.63
C THR A 61 -12.46 43.43 11.09
N GLU A 62 -13.69 43.86 11.35
CA GLU A 62 -14.22 43.87 12.72
C GLU A 62 -14.36 42.42 13.25
N PRO A 63 -14.09 42.14 14.54
CA PRO A 63 -14.10 40.77 15.06
C PRO A 63 -15.42 40.01 14.84
N GLN A 64 -16.55 40.71 14.82
CA GLN A 64 -17.87 40.12 14.56
C GLN A 64 -18.09 39.66 13.11
N ASP A 65 -17.32 40.21 12.17
CA ASP A 65 -17.43 39.91 10.74
C ASP A 65 -16.29 39.01 10.26
N MET A 66 -15.40 38.55 11.15
CA MET A 66 -14.31 37.64 10.82
C MET A 66 -14.81 36.20 10.63
N SER A 67 -14.22 35.49 9.68
CA SER A 67 -14.36 34.04 9.57
C SER A 67 -13.69 33.34 10.76
N ASP A 68 -14.18 32.16 11.17
CA ASP A 68 -13.61 31.41 12.29
C ASP A 68 -12.16 30.97 11.98
N PRO A 69 -11.16 31.43 12.76
CA PRO A 69 -9.75 31.07 12.53
C PRO A 69 -9.42 29.63 12.89
N LEU A 70 -10.21 28.95 13.72
CA LEU A 70 -9.89 27.61 14.22
C LEU A 70 -9.97 26.55 13.11
N PRO A 71 -11.07 26.44 12.33
CA PRO A 71 -11.11 25.55 11.17
C PRO A 71 -10.06 25.89 10.11
N GLN A 72 -9.71 27.17 9.92
CA GLN A 72 -8.68 27.59 8.96
C GLN A 72 -7.29 27.08 9.32
N ALA A 73 -6.91 27.15 10.60
CA ALA A 73 -5.66 26.61 11.08
C ALA A 73 -5.59 25.08 10.87
N PHE A 74 -6.69 24.37 11.15
CA PHE A 74 -6.76 22.92 10.91
C PHE A 74 -6.61 22.55 9.43
N VAL A 75 -7.21 23.30 8.51
CA VAL A 75 -7.05 23.07 7.06
C VAL A 75 -5.60 23.25 6.63
N LEU A 76 -4.91 24.27 7.13
CA LEU A 76 -3.49 24.46 6.80
C LEU A 76 -2.65 23.26 7.26
N THR A 77 -2.89 22.76 8.47
CA THR A 77 -2.22 21.54 8.96
C THR A 77 -2.56 20.31 8.10
N ALA A 78 -3.84 20.14 7.75
CA ALA A 78 -4.29 19.03 6.92
C ALA A 78 -3.63 19.03 5.53
N ILE A 79 -3.47 20.20 4.91
CA ILE A 79 -2.79 20.35 3.61
C ILE A 79 -1.32 19.92 3.70
N VAL A 80 -0.60 20.35 4.74
CA VAL A 80 0.82 20.01 4.91
C VAL A 80 1.00 18.51 5.17
N ILE A 81 0.17 17.92 6.04
CA ILE A 81 0.18 16.47 6.28
C ILE A 81 -0.12 15.72 4.98
N THR A 82 -1.14 16.14 4.23
CA THR A 82 -1.50 15.51 2.96
C THR A 82 -0.36 15.59 1.96
N LEU A 83 0.32 16.74 1.84
CA LEU A 83 1.48 16.89 0.95
C LEU A 83 2.62 15.94 1.34
N ALA A 84 2.95 15.88 2.64
CA ALA A 84 4.01 15.01 3.15
C ALA A 84 3.70 13.52 2.92
N VAL A 85 2.48 13.09 3.26
CA VAL A 85 2.01 11.71 3.03
C VAL A 85 1.94 11.40 1.54
N THR A 86 1.48 12.33 0.70
CA THR A 86 1.42 12.15 -0.76
C THR A 86 2.82 11.99 -1.34
N ALA A 87 3.78 12.83 -0.96
CA ALA A 87 5.16 12.72 -1.43
C ALA A 87 5.78 11.37 -1.01
N PHE A 88 5.51 10.94 0.22
CA PHE A 88 5.95 9.65 0.73
C PHE A 88 5.33 8.48 -0.05
N LEU A 89 4.00 8.46 -0.19
CA LEU A 89 3.27 7.43 -0.94
C LEU A 89 3.68 7.41 -2.42
N LEU A 90 3.86 8.57 -3.05
CA LEU A 90 4.34 8.66 -4.43
C LEU A 90 5.74 8.07 -4.58
N THR A 91 6.63 8.31 -3.60
CA THR A 91 7.97 7.72 -3.57
C THR A 91 7.90 6.19 -3.42
N LEU A 92 7.02 5.69 -2.57
CA LEU A 92 6.79 4.25 -2.41
C LEU A 92 6.18 3.62 -3.66
N ALA A 93 5.18 4.25 -4.27
CA ALA A 93 4.57 3.80 -5.51
C ALA A 93 5.60 3.75 -6.64
N TYR A 94 6.44 4.80 -6.78
CA TYR A 94 7.55 4.82 -7.72
C TYR A 94 8.54 3.68 -7.47
N ARG A 95 8.88 3.41 -6.20
CA ARG A 95 9.76 2.30 -5.83
C ARG A 95 9.12 0.94 -6.14
N SER A 96 7.83 0.79 -5.84
CA SER A 96 7.06 -0.42 -6.12
C SER A 96 7.03 -0.70 -7.62
N PHE A 97 6.76 0.33 -8.44
CA PHE A 97 6.76 0.21 -9.89
C PHE A 97 8.13 -0.23 -10.45
N GLN A 98 9.23 0.26 -9.89
CA GLN A 98 10.57 -0.18 -10.30
C GLN A 98 10.86 -1.65 -9.97
N ILE A 99 10.26 -2.19 -8.90
CA ILE A 99 10.48 -3.58 -8.47
C ILE A 99 9.56 -4.53 -9.25
N THR A 100 8.28 -4.19 -9.35
CA THR A 100 7.23 -5.09 -9.88
C THR A 100 6.97 -4.87 -11.38
N GLY A 101 7.28 -3.69 -11.91
CA GLY A 101 7.03 -3.34 -13.32
C GLY A 101 5.57 -2.98 -13.65
N HIS A 102 4.65 -3.09 -12.69
CA HIS A 102 3.25 -2.68 -12.79
C HIS A 102 2.76 -2.06 -11.49
N ASP A 103 1.62 -1.37 -11.57
CA ASP A 103 1.05 -0.54 -10.48
C ASP A 103 -0.15 -1.20 -9.77
N GLU A 104 -0.46 -2.45 -10.13
CA GLU A 104 -1.54 -3.24 -9.52
C GLU A 104 -1.10 -3.84 -8.18
N VAL A 105 -1.93 -3.65 -7.15
CA VAL A 105 -1.81 -4.32 -5.84
C VAL A 105 -2.20 -5.79 -6.01
N SER A 106 -1.26 -6.68 -5.67
CA SER A 106 -1.44 -8.13 -5.80
C SER A 106 -2.17 -8.70 -4.58
N ASP A 107 -2.96 -9.75 -4.80
CA ASP A 107 -3.47 -10.55 -3.69
C ASP A 107 -2.36 -11.47 -3.20
N ASP A 108 -2.26 -11.64 -1.88
CA ASP A 108 -1.31 -12.57 -1.30
C ASP A 108 -1.81 -14.01 -1.49
N VAL A 109 -1.00 -14.84 -2.16
CA VAL A 109 -1.31 -16.26 -2.42
C VAL A 109 -1.27 -17.08 -1.13
N GLU A 110 -0.47 -16.67 -0.15
CA GLU A 110 -0.39 -17.32 1.16
C GLU A 110 -1.65 -17.05 1.97
N ASP A 111 -2.17 -15.82 1.95
CA ASP A 111 -3.47 -15.49 2.55
C ASP A 111 -4.61 -16.34 1.96
N ALA A 112 -4.60 -16.55 0.64
CA ALA A 112 -5.59 -17.40 -0.02
C ALA A 112 -5.48 -18.87 0.40
N ALA A 113 -4.25 -19.37 0.59
CA ALA A 113 -3.99 -20.73 1.04
C ALA A 113 -4.41 -20.94 2.50
N ILE A 114 -4.05 -20.01 3.41
CA ILE A 114 -4.46 -20.05 4.81
C ILE A 114 -5.98 -19.98 4.93
N ARG A 115 -6.63 -19.12 4.15
CA ARG A 115 -8.10 -19.03 4.13
C ARG A 115 -8.75 -20.36 3.73
N ARG A 116 -8.16 -21.07 2.77
CA ARG A 116 -8.65 -22.38 2.34
C ARG A 116 -8.48 -23.43 3.44
N LEU A 117 -7.30 -23.52 4.04
CA LEU A 117 -7.01 -24.44 5.15
C LEU A 117 -7.95 -24.20 6.34
N ALA A 118 -8.21 -22.93 6.68
CA ALA A 118 -9.13 -22.56 7.75
C ALA A 118 -10.60 -22.93 7.45
N VAL A 119 -11.02 -22.93 6.17
CA VAL A 119 -12.35 -23.41 5.78
C VAL A 119 -12.44 -24.93 5.89
N ASP A 120 -11.35 -25.63 5.60
CA ASP A 120 -11.26 -27.09 5.65
C ASP A 120 -10.96 -27.62 7.08
N ASP A 121 -10.84 -26.72 8.08
CA ASP A 121 -10.48 -26.99 9.49
C ASP A 121 -9.16 -27.79 9.63
N GLU A 122 -8.25 -27.57 8.68
CA GLU A 122 -6.92 -28.18 8.66
C GLU A 122 -5.92 -27.24 9.34
N THR A 123 -5.28 -27.69 10.41
CA THR A 123 -4.22 -26.91 11.09
C THR A 123 -2.94 -26.93 10.24
N SER A 124 -2.36 -25.75 10.01
CA SER A 124 -1.08 -25.63 9.31
C SER A 124 0.03 -26.39 10.05
N GLY A 125 0.66 -27.36 9.39
CA GLY A 125 1.79 -28.13 9.92
C GLY A 125 3.10 -27.34 10.08
N SER A 126 3.06 -26.01 9.92
CA SER A 126 4.20 -25.11 10.15
C SER A 126 4.33 -24.64 11.60
N TYR A 127 3.41 -25.03 12.48
CA TYR A 127 3.64 -24.99 13.92
C TYR A 127 4.32 -26.30 14.32
N ASP A 128 5.61 -26.21 14.58
CA ASP A 128 6.34 -27.22 15.35
C ASP A 128 5.56 -27.46 16.66
N SER A 129 5.17 -28.70 16.90
CA SER A 129 4.32 -29.12 18.02
C SER A 129 5.04 -29.11 19.38
N ASP A 130 6.16 -28.42 19.49
CA ASP A 130 7.01 -28.34 20.71
C ASP A 130 6.41 -27.47 21.83
N VAL A 131 5.10 -27.24 21.84
CA VAL A 131 4.38 -26.75 23.03
C VAL A 131 3.56 -27.89 23.63
N GLU A 132 4.22 -29.01 23.89
CA GLU A 132 3.78 -29.92 24.95
C GLU A 132 4.01 -29.22 26.29
N GLY A 133 2.97 -28.54 26.78
CA GLY A 133 2.98 -28.00 28.12
C GLY A 133 1.99 -26.87 28.32
N HIS A 134 0.70 -27.18 28.31
CA HIS A 134 -0.21 -26.40 29.15
C HIS A 134 -0.03 -26.91 30.58
N PRO A 135 0.58 -26.14 31.51
CA PRO A 135 0.66 -26.57 32.90
C PRO A 135 -0.77 -26.60 33.44
N ASP A 136 -1.20 -27.74 33.94
CA ASP A 136 -2.40 -27.82 34.75
C ASP A 136 -2.17 -27.10 36.10
N GLU A 137 -3.25 -26.70 36.75
CA GLU A 137 -3.21 -25.86 37.97
C GLU A 137 -2.51 -26.53 39.19
N GLU A 138 -2.03 -27.77 39.05
CA GLU A 138 -1.31 -28.52 40.09
C GLU A 138 0.18 -28.77 39.78
N GLY A 139 0.67 -28.38 38.59
CA GLY A 139 2.10 -28.30 38.29
C GLY A 139 2.86 -29.64 38.24
N GLN A 140 2.25 -30.71 37.74
CA GLN A 140 2.93 -31.99 37.55
C GLN A 140 2.95 -32.41 36.07
N ALA A 141 4.15 -32.47 35.49
CA ALA A 141 4.39 -33.09 34.20
C ALA A 141 4.21 -34.60 34.31
N THR A 142 3.34 -35.17 33.48
CA THR A 142 3.17 -36.63 33.36
C THR A 142 3.70 -37.08 32.01
N GLY A 143 4.56 -38.11 32.03
CA GLY A 143 5.00 -38.82 30.82
C GLY A 143 6.51 -38.96 30.72
N GLU A 144 7.07 -39.94 31.43
CA GLU A 144 8.35 -40.55 31.10
C GLU A 144 8.11 -41.55 29.95
N GLU A 145 8.67 -41.32 28.77
CA GLU A 145 9.07 -42.42 27.88
C GLU A 145 10.48 -42.14 27.34
N GLU A 146 11.29 -43.19 27.40
CA GLU A 146 12.73 -43.19 27.20
C GLU A 146 13.13 -42.72 25.79
N GLY A 147 14.12 -41.83 25.73
CA GLY A 147 14.64 -41.31 24.48
C GLY A 147 15.33 -42.37 23.63
N GLU A 148 14.78 -42.62 22.45
CA GLU A 148 15.53 -43.13 21.31
C GLU A 148 16.28 -41.94 20.70
N ARG A 149 17.59 -41.83 20.98
CA ARG A 149 18.46 -40.94 20.19
C ARG A 149 18.56 -41.53 18.79
N VAL A 150 17.79 -40.99 17.85
CA VAL A 150 18.07 -41.17 16.42
C VAL A 150 19.37 -40.43 16.12
N THR A 151 20.48 -41.15 16.25
CA THR A 151 21.74 -40.77 15.62
C THR A 151 21.52 -40.83 14.11
N ALA A 152 21.73 -39.71 13.41
CA ALA A 152 21.78 -39.71 11.96
C ALA A 152 22.94 -40.62 11.50
N ASP A 153 22.60 -41.83 11.07
CA ASP A 153 23.48 -42.70 10.27
C ASP A 153 23.34 -42.28 8.80
N PRO A 154 24.41 -41.87 8.11
CA PRO A 154 24.31 -41.25 6.79
C PRO A 154 24.17 -42.26 5.62
N GLU A 155 24.01 -43.57 5.86
CA GLU A 155 23.98 -44.56 4.78
C GLU A 155 22.86 -45.60 4.96
N GLY A 156 21.85 -45.56 4.08
CA GLY A 156 20.96 -46.69 3.83
C GLY A 156 19.46 -46.41 3.98
N SER A 157 18.88 -45.67 3.05
CA SER A 157 17.44 -45.73 2.77
C SER A 157 17.20 -45.54 1.28
N ASP A 158 16.91 -46.66 0.61
CA ASP A 158 16.48 -46.74 -0.79
C ASP A 158 15.08 -46.12 -0.96
N ALA A 159 15.03 -44.79 -0.97
CA ALA A 159 13.94 -44.03 -1.56
C ALA A 159 14.58 -43.10 -2.58
N ASP A 160 14.28 -43.33 -3.86
CA ASP A 160 14.72 -42.46 -4.95
C ASP A 160 14.36 -41.01 -4.60
N PRO A 161 15.32 -40.07 -4.61
CA PRO A 161 14.99 -38.66 -4.50
C PRO A 161 14.13 -38.34 -5.71
N VAL A 162 12.92 -37.81 -5.48
CA VAL A 162 12.12 -37.22 -6.56
C VAL A 162 12.94 -36.05 -7.09
N GLY A 163 13.70 -36.31 -8.15
CA GLY A 163 14.57 -35.35 -8.80
C GLY A 163 13.70 -34.21 -9.29
N PHE A 164 13.77 -33.06 -8.62
CA PHE A 164 13.32 -31.82 -9.21
C PHE A 164 14.35 -31.45 -10.27
N GLU A 165 14.21 -32.01 -11.47
CA GLU A 165 14.88 -31.44 -12.64
C GLU A 165 14.35 -30.02 -12.82
N PRO A 166 15.21 -28.99 -12.79
CA PRO A 166 14.76 -27.63 -13.04
C PRO A 166 14.15 -27.59 -14.45
N GLU A 167 12.90 -27.12 -14.57
CA GLU A 167 12.29 -26.89 -15.88
C GLU A 167 13.23 -26.01 -16.72
N PRO A 168 13.43 -26.33 -18.01
CA PRO A 168 14.21 -25.48 -18.89
C PRO A 168 13.56 -24.09 -18.95
N PRO A 169 14.36 -23.01 -18.99
CA PRO A 169 13.83 -21.66 -19.04
C PRO A 169 12.89 -21.52 -20.26
N PRO A 170 11.79 -20.76 -20.14
CA PRO A 170 10.87 -20.55 -21.25
C PRO A 170 11.62 -19.98 -22.45
N GLU A 171 11.39 -20.56 -23.64
CA GLU A 171 11.99 -20.07 -24.88
C GLU A 171 11.61 -18.60 -25.08
N VAL A 172 12.62 -17.72 -25.07
CA VAL A 172 12.44 -16.31 -25.43
C VAL A 172 12.02 -16.27 -26.90
N PRO A 173 10.83 -15.73 -27.25
CA PRO A 173 10.44 -15.60 -28.64
C PRO A 173 11.50 -14.80 -29.39
N LYS A 174 12.05 -15.39 -30.45
CA LYS A 174 13.06 -14.75 -31.31
C LYS A 174 12.56 -13.36 -31.69
N ALA A 175 13.32 -12.34 -31.31
CA ALA A 175 12.99 -10.94 -31.60
C ALA A 175 12.60 -10.80 -33.08
N ALA A 176 11.43 -10.19 -33.31
CA ALA A 176 11.03 -9.78 -34.64
C ALA A 176 12.16 -8.92 -35.26
N PRO A 177 12.44 -9.02 -36.57
CA PRO A 177 13.48 -8.23 -37.20
C PRO A 177 13.22 -6.75 -36.94
N VAL A 178 14.22 -6.07 -36.38
CA VAL A 178 14.20 -4.62 -36.16
C VAL A 178 13.95 -3.97 -37.52
N PRO A 179 12.90 -3.15 -37.69
CA PRO A 179 12.67 -2.45 -38.94
C PRO A 179 13.86 -1.54 -39.23
N ALA A 180 14.46 -1.72 -40.41
CA ALA A 180 15.54 -0.87 -40.88
C ALA A 180 15.00 0.55 -41.11
N GLY A 181 15.45 1.50 -40.30
CA GLY A 181 15.25 2.92 -40.58
C GLY A 181 14.85 3.74 -39.37
N TYR A 182 15.85 4.18 -38.60
CA TYR A 182 15.83 5.52 -38.02
C TYR A 182 17.09 6.25 -38.51
N PRO A 183 16.98 7.42 -39.15
CA PRO A 183 18.14 8.20 -39.50
C PRO A 183 18.81 8.66 -38.20
N VAL A 184 20.02 8.18 -37.95
CA VAL A 184 20.89 8.76 -36.93
C VAL A 184 21.30 10.14 -37.43
N SER A 185 20.71 11.19 -36.87
CA SER A 185 21.18 12.56 -37.04
C SER A 185 22.58 12.65 -36.46
N ARG A 186 23.59 12.46 -37.31
CA ARG A 186 24.98 12.70 -37.00
C ARG A 186 25.20 14.20 -37.12
N ASP A 187 25.00 14.92 -36.03
CA ASP A 187 25.44 16.30 -35.93
C ASP A 187 25.96 16.54 -34.51
N GLU A 188 27.28 16.47 -34.37
CA GLU A 188 28.10 17.24 -33.41
C GLU A 188 29.55 16.74 -33.52
N ARG A 189 30.18 17.12 -34.63
CA ARG A 189 31.63 17.35 -34.69
C ARG A 189 31.87 18.65 -35.42
N ALA A 190 31.85 19.75 -34.68
CA ALA A 190 32.57 20.97 -35.05
C ALA A 190 32.65 21.89 -33.83
N GLY A 191 33.87 22.19 -33.37
CA GLY A 191 34.12 23.45 -32.68
C GLY A 191 34.76 23.39 -31.30
N GLU A 192 35.94 22.79 -31.16
CA GLU A 192 36.93 23.29 -30.20
C GLU A 192 38.29 23.36 -30.89
N GLY A 193 38.73 24.60 -31.12
CA GLY A 193 39.92 24.91 -31.89
C GLY A 193 40.06 26.42 -32.09
N THR A 194 40.20 27.15 -30.98
CA THR A 194 40.83 28.49 -30.92
C THR A 194 41.51 28.65 -29.59
#